data_AF-X6LFT4-F1
#
_entry.id   AF-X6LFT4-F1
#
_cell.length_a   1.000
_cell.length_b   1.000
_cell.length_c   1.000
_cell.angle_alpha   90.00
_cell.angle_beta   90.00
_cell.angle_gamma   90.00
#
_symmetry.space_group_name_H-M   'P 1'
#
loop_
_entity.id
_entity.type
_entity.pdbx_description
1 polymer ?
#
loop_
_entity_poly.entity_id
_entity_poly.type
_entity_poly.pdbx_seq_one_letter_code
_entity_poly.pdbx_strand_id
1 'polypeptide(L)'
;MEKQMVDGKPHIAPAKIINKALVDVTCSPSAESETKYITAIPINLKELGVRSTKLDNVVLCDTPGFEDTNGPEVDVANGIGIIKALQTCKSVKPVVLISYTALGYRMNCVRKLARTLTGIIPSIQNHFSAFAYVFTKFPDDQKESIHALVEDTYNKIQKEEKDEGYKALLEDIADQTENNVLAPDLLNDSPKILLKELANAQKFIKDPADVFQPFLTEKSTSAVNLQVEKHKANILHAFKHHHYPIVQTKLDELVALQSALKSDTIERTYQDCVNQLTQDWNTQVNAAIHTFNKCMETSHSFSKEDILAYKQIVDEFKSADPLRKHLPEAICADALIQNLDNQTHHLTEEMEKRMGNELELQIQLDKLVQVGNIFPKFAPAYNEACQTLAKHLTNY
;
A
#
# COMPACT_ATOMS: atom_id res chain seq x y z
N MET A 1 -33.92 -20.17 -18.20
CA MET A 1 -33.05 -21.18 -17.59
C MET A 1 -33.82 -22.50 -17.54
N GLU A 2 -33.20 -23.61 -17.13
CA GLU A 2 -33.90 -24.88 -16.90
C GLU A 2 -33.45 -25.56 -15.61
N LYS A 3 -34.33 -26.37 -15.02
CA LYS A 3 -34.00 -27.20 -13.85
C LYS A 3 -33.30 -28.47 -14.33
N GLN A 4 -32.17 -28.77 -13.72
CA GLN A 4 -31.42 -30.01 -13.94
C GLN A 4 -30.96 -30.62 -12.60
N MET A 5 -30.61 -31.90 -12.63
CA MET A 5 -29.97 -32.59 -11.51
C MET A 5 -28.47 -32.71 -11.80
N VAL A 6 -27.63 -32.14 -10.94
CA VAL A 6 -26.16 -32.21 -11.04
C VAL A 6 -25.65 -32.81 -9.74
N ASP A 7 -24.93 -33.93 -9.81
CA ASP A 7 -24.41 -34.68 -8.66
C ASP A 7 -25.48 -34.99 -7.59
N GLY A 8 -26.70 -35.32 -8.03
CA GLY A 8 -27.82 -35.63 -7.15
C GLY A 8 -28.44 -34.41 -6.46
N LYS A 9 -28.05 -33.18 -6.81
CA LYS A 9 -28.61 -31.93 -6.28
C LYS A 9 -29.40 -31.17 -7.35
N PRO A 10 -30.53 -30.53 -6.98
CA PRO A 10 -31.25 -29.65 -7.89
C PRO A 10 -30.42 -28.42 -8.22
N HIS A 11 -30.37 -28.06 -9.50
CA HIS A 11 -29.60 -26.93 -10.02
C HIS A 11 -30.35 -26.24 -11.17
N ILE A 12 -30.19 -24.92 -11.28
CA ILE A 12 -30.75 -24.12 -12.37
C ILE A 12 -29.62 -23.75 -13.33
N ALA A 13 -29.71 -24.19 -14.58
CA ALA A 13 -28.68 -23.99 -15.59
C ALA A 13 -29.18 -23.19 -16.82
N PRO A 14 -28.26 -22.54 -17.56
CA PRO A 14 -28.61 -21.88 -18.81
C PRO A 14 -28.99 -22.92 -19.89
N ALA A 15 -30.25 -22.92 -20.30
CA ALA A 15 -30.73 -23.76 -21.41
C ALA A 15 -30.12 -23.34 -22.78
N LYS A 16 -29.75 -22.07 -22.93
CA LYS A 16 -29.10 -21.53 -24.12
C LYS A 16 -28.18 -20.38 -23.75
N ILE A 17 -26.93 -20.46 -24.20
CA ILE A 17 -25.95 -19.39 -24.04
C ILE A 17 -25.95 -18.54 -25.33
N ILE A 18 -26.38 -17.28 -25.21
CA ILE A 18 -26.42 -16.33 -26.33
C ILE A 18 -25.07 -15.63 -26.49
N ASN A 19 -24.44 -15.25 -25.36
CA ASN A 19 -23.18 -14.53 -25.34
C ASN A 19 -22.00 -15.51 -25.36
N LYS A 20 -21.15 -15.43 -26.38
CA LYS A 20 -19.99 -16.32 -26.53
C LYS A 20 -18.98 -16.20 -25.37
N ALA A 21 -18.90 -15.04 -24.72
CA ALA A 21 -18.04 -14.83 -23.56
C ALA A 21 -18.44 -15.68 -22.34
N LEU A 22 -19.65 -16.26 -22.34
CA LEU A 22 -20.18 -17.08 -21.25
C LEU A 22 -20.08 -18.59 -21.54
N VAL A 23 -19.53 -19.00 -22.68
CA VAL A 23 -19.50 -20.42 -23.09
C VAL A 23 -18.65 -21.27 -22.15
N ASP A 24 -17.57 -20.70 -21.62
CA ASP A 24 -16.67 -21.39 -20.70
C ASP A 24 -17.06 -21.22 -19.22
N VAL A 25 -18.15 -20.49 -18.94
CA VAL A 25 -18.64 -20.30 -17.57
C VAL A 25 -19.34 -21.58 -17.12
N THR A 26 -18.76 -22.22 -16.11
CA THR A 26 -19.30 -23.44 -15.52
C THR A 26 -20.27 -23.08 -14.39
N CYS A 27 -21.47 -23.67 -14.40
CA CYS A 27 -22.43 -23.56 -13.31
C CYS A 27 -22.62 -24.93 -12.65
N SER A 28 -22.50 -25.01 -11.33
CA SER A 28 -22.75 -26.24 -10.56
C SER A 28 -23.30 -25.88 -9.17
N PRO A 29 -24.14 -26.74 -8.55
CA PRO A 29 -24.55 -26.56 -7.16
C PRO A 29 -23.40 -26.73 -6.16
N SER A 30 -22.26 -27.28 -6.59
CA SER A 30 -21.04 -27.41 -5.79
C SER A 30 -19.92 -26.48 -6.26
N ALA A 31 -20.20 -25.54 -7.19
CA ALA A 31 -19.21 -24.56 -7.60
C ALA A 31 -18.88 -23.63 -6.44
N GLU A 32 -17.61 -23.57 -6.05
CA GLU A 32 -17.08 -22.51 -5.20
C GLU A 32 -16.85 -21.26 -6.04
N SER A 33 -16.74 -20.09 -5.42
CA SER A 33 -16.56 -18.82 -6.14
C SER A 33 -15.24 -18.83 -6.92
N GLU A 34 -15.33 -19.05 -8.24
CA GLU A 34 -14.19 -19.05 -9.17
C GLU A 34 -13.66 -17.64 -9.44
N THR A 35 -14.45 -16.61 -9.11
CA THR A 35 -14.18 -15.22 -9.49
C THR A 35 -13.07 -14.63 -8.60
N LYS A 36 -11.82 -14.93 -8.97
CA LYS A 36 -10.60 -14.35 -8.37
C LYS A 36 -10.30 -12.95 -8.90
N TYR A 37 -10.87 -12.59 -10.04
CA TYR A 37 -10.67 -11.31 -10.73
C TYR A 37 -11.98 -10.85 -11.36
N ILE A 38 -12.08 -9.57 -11.70
CA ILE A 38 -13.25 -9.05 -12.40
C ILE A 38 -13.37 -9.70 -13.78
N THR A 39 -14.52 -10.32 -14.04
CA THR A 39 -14.86 -10.86 -15.36
C THR A 39 -15.81 -9.89 -16.05
N ALA A 40 -15.35 -9.28 -17.14
CA ALA A 40 -16.11 -8.32 -17.92
C ALA A 40 -16.80 -8.99 -19.11
N ILE A 41 -18.13 -8.92 -19.14
CA ILE A 41 -18.97 -9.51 -20.17
C ILE A 41 -19.68 -8.39 -20.92
N PRO A 42 -19.29 -8.09 -22.17
CA PRO A 42 -20.00 -7.10 -22.98
C PRO A 42 -21.37 -7.64 -23.38
N ILE A 43 -22.40 -6.83 -23.22
CA ILE A 43 -23.80 -7.16 -23.52
C ILE A 43 -24.37 -6.10 -24.46
N ASN A 44 -24.89 -6.57 -25.60
CA ASN A 44 -25.71 -5.77 -26.50
C ASN A 44 -27.18 -5.86 -26.07
N LEU A 45 -27.71 -4.76 -25.53
CA LEU A 45 -29.08 -4.72 -25.00
C LEU A 45 -30.13 -4.90 -26.11
N LYS A 46 -29.84 -4.42 -27.33
CA LYS A 46 -30.75 -4.57 -28.48
C LYS A 46 -30.87 -6.03 -28.93
N GLU A 47 -29.78 -6.78 -28.96
CA GLU A 47 -29.78 -8.22 -29.27
C GLU A 47 -30.59 -9.01 -28.23
N LEU A 48 -30.56 -8.58 -26.97
CA LEU A 48 -31.39 -9.14 -25.90
C LEU A 48 -32.82 -8.59 -25.90
N GLY A 49 -33.20 -7.76 -26.88
CA GLY A 49 -34.54 -7.21 -27.03
C GLY A 49 -34.92 -6.15 -26.01
N VAL A 50 -33.95 -5.53 -25.34
CA VAL A 50 -34.13 -4.39 -24.44
C VAL A 50 -33.98 -3.11 -25.26
N ARG A 51 -35.07 -2.35 -25.39
CA ARG A 51 -35.05 -1.05 -26.07
C ARG A 51 -34.60 0.03 -25.10
N SER A 52 -33.44 0.61 -25.35
CA SER A 52 -32.93 1.77 -24.62
C SER A 52 -32.56 2.86 -25.63
N THR A 53 -32.88 4.10 -25.29
CA THR A 53 -32.57 5.28 -26.14
C THR A 53 -31.20 5.86 -25.84
N LYS A 54 -30.54 5.41 -24.76
CA LYS A 54 -29.27 5.98 -24.26
C LYS A 54 -28.15 4.97 -24.06
N LEU A 55 -28.47 3.68 -23.98
CA LEU A 55 -27.51 2.60 -23.72
C LEU A 55 -27.78 1.44 -24.69
N ASP A 56 -26.93 1.29 -25.70
CA ASP A 56 -26.99 0.14 -26.61
C ASP A 56 -26.12 -1.02 -26.11
N ASN A 57 -24.98 -0.68 -25.52
CA ASN A 57 -24.00 -1.64 -25.00
C ASN A 57 -23.72 -1.35 -23.53
N VAL A 58 -23.69 -2.41 -22.72
CA VAL A 58 -23.27 -2.36 -21.31
C VAL A 58 -22.25 -3.45 -21.08
N VAL A 59 -21.37 -3.26 -20.12
CA VAL A 59 -20.44 -4.30 -19.66
C VAL A 59 -20.93 -4.76 -18.31
N LEU A 60 -21.31 -6.03 -18.21
CA LEU A 60 -21.59 -6.66 -16.93
C LEU A 60 -20.26 -7.11 -16.34
N CYS A 61 -19.95 -6.63 -15.14
CA CYS A 61 -18.75 -7.02 -14.43
C CYS A 61 -19.16 -7.97 -13.31
N ASP A 62 -18.77 -9.24 -13.40
CA ASP A 62 -18.79 -10.14 -12.26
C ASP A 62 -17.53 -9.90 -11.43
N THR A 63 -17.71 -9.60 -10.14
CA THR A 63 -16.62 -9.20 -9.25
C THR A 63 -16.44 -10.23 -8.14
N PRO A 64 -15.20 -10.45 -7.66
CA PRO A 64 -14.98 -11.21 -6.44
C PRO A 64 -15.84 -10.68 -5.28
N GLY A 65 -16.32 -11.58 -4.42
CA GLY A 65 -16.95 -11.17 -3.16
C GLY A 65 -15.92 -10.50 -2.25
N PHE A 66 -16.33 -9.43 -1.56
CA PHE A 66 -15.51 -8.86 -0.48
C PHE A 66 -15.47 -9.84 0.69
N GLU A 67 -14.31 -9.99 1.34
CA GLU A 67 -14.07 -10.90 2.46
C GLU A 67 -14.17 -12.41 2.15
N ASP A 68 -14.54 -12.80 0.93
CA ASP A 68 -14.66 -14.20 0.48
C ASP A 68 -13.41 -14.62 -0.31
N THR A 69 -12.25 -14.59 0.35
CA THR A 69 -10.96 -14.76 -0.33
C THR A 69 -10.03 -15.75 0.37
N ASN A 70 -9.09 -16.29 -0.41
CA ASN A 70 -8.03 -17.21 0.04
C ASN A 70 -6.92 -16.55 0.88
N GLY A 71 -7.17 -15.37 1.46
CA GLY A 71 -6.23 -14.68 2.33
C GLY A 71 -6.26 -13.15 2.20
N PRO A 72 -5.70 -12.42 3.19
CA PRO A 72 -5.62 -10.96 3.16
C PRO A 72 -4.96 -10.39 1.91
N GLU A 73 -3.98 -11.08 1.33
CA GLU A 73 -3.26 -10.63 0.14
C GLU A 73 -4.17 -10.59 -1.09
N VAL A 74 -5.01 -11.62 -1.26
CA VAL A 74 -5.99 -11.69 -2.35
C VAL A 74 -7.07 -10.63 -2.14
N ASP A 75 -7.51 -10.43 -0.90
CA ASP A 75 -8.49 -9.38 -0.56
C ASP A 75 -7.94 -7.97 -0.84
N VAL A 76 -6.69 -7.68 -0.49
CA VAL A 76 -6.01 -6.42 -0.82
C VAL A 76 -5.94 -6.23 -2.34
N ALA A 77 -5.50 -7.25 -3.08
CA ALA A 77 -5.40 -7.17 -4.53
C ALA A 77 -6.76 -6.94 -5.19
N ASN A 78 -7.80 -7.63 -4.71
CA ASN A 78 -9.16 -7.48 -5.19
C ASN A 78 -9.72 -6.10 -4.84
N GLY A 79 -9.53 -5.61 -3.62
CA GLY A 79 -9.93 -4.27 -3.22
C GLY A 79 -9.32 -3.20 -4.11
N ILE A 80 -8.01 -3.27 -4.40
CA ILE A 80 -7.35 -2.31 -5.30
C ILE A 80 -7.84 -2.48 -6.75
N GLY A 81 -7.91 -3.72 -7.24
CA GLY A 81 -8.26 -4.03 -8.62
C GLY A 81 -9.69 -3.64 -8.99
N ILE A 82 -10.65 -3.96 -8.11
CA ILE A 82 -12.06 -3.61 -8.27
C ILE A 82 -12.21 -2.10 -8.33
N ILE A 83 -11.62 -1.38 -7.38
CA ILE A 83 -11.73 0.09 -7.35
C ILE A 83 -11.12 0.72 -8.59
N LYS A 84 -9.91 0.32 -9.00
CA LYS A 84 -9.29 0.85 -10.22
C LYS A 84 -10.16 0.60 -11.46
N ALA A 85 -10.71 -0.60 -11.60
CA ALA A 85 -11.61 -0.90 -12.71
C ALA A 85 -12.86 -0.01 -12.69
N LEU A 86 -13.49 0.17 -11.53
CA LEU A 86 -14.65 1.04 -11.35
C LEU A 86 -14.31 2.50 -11.71
N GLN A 87 -13.19 3.03 -11.21
CA GLN A 87 -12.74 4.41 -11.47
C GLN A 87 -12.46 4.69 -12.96
N THR A 88 -12.12 3.67 -13.76
CA THR A 88 -11.92 3.82 -15.22
C THR A 88 -13.22 3.77 -16.03
N CYS A 89 -14.34 3.38 -15.42
CA CYS A 89 -15.63 3.32 -16.10
C CYS A 89 -16.18 4.72 -16.34
N LYS A 90 -16.91 4.92 -17.46
CA LYS A 90 -17.65 6.18 -17.71
C LYS A 90 -18.79 6.39 -16.71
N SER A 91 -19.43 5.32 -16.31
CA SER A 91 -20.49 5.31 -15.31
C SER A 91 -20.72 3.90 -14.81
N VAL A 92 -21.12 3.75 -13.54
CA VAL A 92 -21.29 2.45 -12.89
C VAL A 92 -22.69 2.34 -12.30
N LYS A 93 -23.26 1.13 -12.36
CA LYS A 93 -24.45 0.76 -11.61
C LYS A 93 -24.11 -0.41 -10.67
N PRO A 94 -23.96 -0.17 -9.37
CA PRO A 94 -23.78 -1.24 -8.41
C PRO A 94 -25.04 -2.12 -8.34
N VAL A 95 -24.87 -3.44 -8.52
CA VAL A 95 -25.94 -4.42 -8.35
C VAL A 95 -25.59 -5.29 -7.16
N VAL A 96 -26.41 -5.21 -6.12
CA VAL A 96 -26.23 -5.94 -4.87
C VAL A 96 -27.14 -7.17 -4.90
N LEU A 97 -26.53 -8.35 -4.83
CA LEU A 97 -27.28 -9.61 -4.75
C LEU A 97 -27.50 -9.98 -3.28
N ILE A 98 -28.75 -10.04 -2.84
CA ILE A 98 -29.14 -10.41 -1.47
C ILE A 98 -29.75 -11.80 -1.49
N SER A 99 -29.03 -12.80 -0.99
CA SER A 99 -29.49 -14.19 -0.94
C SER A 99 -30.34 -14.45 0.29
N TYR A 100 -31.54 -15.02 0.13
CA TYR A 100 -32.42 -15.44 1.23
C TYR A 100 -31.68 -16.27 2.28
N THR A 101 -30.90 -17.25 1.83
CA THR A 101 -30.16 -18.17 2.68
C THR A 101 -29.01 -17.51 3.46
N ALA A 102 -28.61 -16.29 3.08
CA ALA A 102 -27.49 -15.56 3.68
C ALA A 102 -27.94 -14.41 4.59
N LEU A 103 -29.24 -14.07 4.63
CA LEU A 103 -29.77 -12.94 5.39
C LEU A 103 -29.39 -12.98 6.88
N GLY A 104 -29.49 -14.18 7.48
CA GLY A 104 -29.25 -14.38 8.90
C GLY A 104 -30.23 -13.62 9.79
N TYR A 105 -29.94 -13.58 11.09
CA TYR A 105 -30.75 -12.83 12.06
C TYR A 105 -30.61 -11.33 11.84
N ARG A 106 -31.75 -10.60 11.80
CA ARG A 106 -31.81 -9.14 11.58
C ARG A 106 -30.99 -8.67 10.37
N MET A 107 -30.97 -9.43 9.27
CA MET A 107 -30.26 -9.08 8.03
C MET A 107 -28.76 -8.75 8.23
N ASN A 108 -28.06 -9.45 9.14
CA ASN A 108 -26.66 -9.15 9.46
C ASN A 108 -25.71 -9.18 8.24
N CYS A 109 -26.07 -9.87 7.15
CA CYS A 109 -25.33 -9.78 5.89
C CYS A 109 -25.33 -8.35 5.30
N VAL A 110 -26.46 -7.64 5.42
CA VAL A 110 -26.62 -6.26 4.97
C VAL A 110 -25.78 -5.32 5.82
N ARG A 111 -25.61 -5.60 7.11
CA ARG A 111 -24.70 -4.84 7.97
C ARG A 111 -23.25 -4.92 7.49
N LYS A 112 -22.74 -6.12 7.20
CA LYS A 112 -21.38 -6.29 6.66
C LYS A 112 -21.22 -5.61 5.30
N LEU A 113 -22.23 -5.76 4.45
CA LEU A 113 -22.28 -5.09 3.16
C LEU A 113 -22.22 -3.57 3.32
N ALA A 114 -23.01 -2.98 4.23
CA ALA A 114 -23.02 -1.55 4.47
C ALA A 114 -21.63 -1.02 4.83
N ARG A 115 -20.91 -1.67 5.74
CA ARG A 115 -19.53 -1.29 6.12
C ARG A 115 -18.56 -1.35 4.95
N THR A 116 -18.70 -2.37 4.11
CA THR A 116 -17.88 -2.52 2.91
C THR A 116 -18.18 -1.41 1.91
N LEU A 117 -19.46 -1.16 1.64
CA LEU A 117 -19.89 -0.14 0.67
C LEU A 117 -19.58 1.28 1.15
N THR A 118 -19.70 1.58 2.44
CA THR A 118 -19.30 2.89 3.00
C THR A 118 -17.79 3.09 2.96
N GLY A 119 -17.00 2.02 3.13
CA GLY A 119 -15.56 2.08 2.95
C GLY A 119 -15.14 2.36 1.50
N ILE A 120 -15.85 1.77 0.54
CA ILE A 120 -15.60 1.93 -0.89
C ILE A 120 -16.15 3.27 -1.43
N ILE A 121 -17.28 3.73 -0.89
CA ILE A 121 -17.97 4.97 -1.26
C ILE A 121 -18.24 5.76 0.02
N PRO A 122 -17.32 6.62 0.48
CA PRO A 122 -17.47 7.38 1.73
C PRO A 122 -18.76 8.23 1.78
N SER A 123 -19.25 8.68 0.63
CA SER A 123 -20.47 9.47 0.46
C SER A 123 -21.64 8.65 -0.10
N ILE A 124 -21.73 7.34 0.22
CA ILE A 124 -22.68 6.40 -0.40
C ILE A 124 -24.14 6.88 -0.39
N GLN A 125 -24.54 7.62 0.64
CA GLN A 125 -25.88 8.16 0.80
C GLN A 125 -26.32 9.04 -0.39
N ASN A 126 -25.37 9.74 -1.01
CA ASN A 126 -25.61 10.58 -2.20
C ASN A 126 -25.80 9.75 -3.48
N HIS A 127 -25.53 8.46 -3.43
CA HIS A 127 -25.45 7.57 -4.59
C HIS A 127 -26.42 6.39 -4.53
N PHE A 128 -27.20 6.24 -3.46
CA PHE A 128 -28.16 5.14 -3.28
C PHE A 128 -29.16 4.98 -4.43
N SER A 129 -29.60 6.09 -5.04
CA SER A 129 -30.48 6.05 -6.22
C SER A 129 -29.91 5.28 -7.42
N ALA A 130 -28.59 5.05 -7.47
CA ALA A 130 -27.90 4.27 -8.48
C ALA A 130 -27.76 2.79 -8.12
N PHE A 131 -27.99 2.38 -6.88
CA PHE A 131 -27.92 0.98 -6.47
C PHE A 131 -29.16 0.22 -6.96
N ALA A 132 -28.98 -1.08 -7.19
CA ALA A 132 -30.09 -2.01 -7.40
C ALA A 132 -29.91 -3.23 -6.50
N TYR A 133 -30.91 -3.50 -5.67
CA TYR A 133 -30.93 -4.66 -4.78
C TYR A 133 -31.73 -5.78 -5.41
N VAL A 134 -31.07 -6.89 -5.73
CA VAL A 134 -31.71 -8.07 -6.34
C VAL A 134 -31.75 -9.19 -5.32
N PHE A 135 -32.96 -9.56 -4.93
CA PHE A 135 -33.21 -10.63 -3.97
C PHE A 135 -33.20 -11.98 -4.71
N THR A 136 -32.35 -12.89 -4.23
CA THR A 136 -32.11 -14.19 -4.87
C THR A 136 -32.43 -15.32 -3.91
N LYS A 137 -32.81 -16.48 -4.45
CA LYS A 137 -33.12 -17.72 -3.70
C LYS A 137 -34.26 -17.59 -2.67
N PHE A 138 -35.11 -16.56 -2.79
CA PHE A 138 -36.33 -16.46 -2.01
C PHE A 138 -37.35 -17.50 -2.49
N PRO A 139 -38.00 -18.23 -1.58
CA PRO A 139 -39.18 -19.02 -1.90
C PRO A 139 -40.27 -18.15 -2.54
N ASP A 140 -40.98 -18.67 -3.53
CA ASP A 140 -41.97 -17.90 -4.29
C ASP A 140 -43.10 -17.36 -3.39
N ASP A 141 -43.50 -18.14 -2.39
CA ASP A 141 -44.51 -17.78 -1.38
C ASP A 141 -44.02 -16.72 -0.37
N GLN A 142 -42.73 -16.40 -0.36
CA GLN A 142 -42.14 -15.39 0.53
C GLN A 142 -41.72 -14.11 -0.18
N LYS A 143 -41.76 -14.06 -1.52
CA LYS A 143 -41.34 -12.87 -2.29
C LYS A 143 -42.16 -11.63 -1.94
N GLU A 144 -43.47 -11.79 -1.73
CA GLU A 144 -44.37 -10.69 -1.36
C GLU A 144 -44.06 -10.12 0.04
N SER A 145 -43.43 -10.92 0.91
CA SER A 145 -43.07 -10.52 2.28
C SER A 145 -41.73 -9.77 2.39
N ILE A 146 -40.97 -9.66 1.29
CA ILE A 146 -39.61 -9.07 1.31
C ILE A 146 -39.63 -7.64 1.85
N HIS A 147 -40.55 -6.80 1.36
CA HIS A 147 -40.63 -5.41 1.82
C HIS A 147 -40.92 -5.34 3.32
N ALA A 148 -41.94 -6.07 3.78
CA ALA A 148 -42.31 -6.13 5.19
C ALA A 148 -41.14 -6.61 6.07
N LEU A 149 -40.35 -7.61 5.62
CA LEU A 149 -39.17 -8.09 6.33
C LEU A 149 -38.09 -7.00 6.49
N VAL A 150 -37.82 -6.25 5.43
CA VAL A 150 -36.82 -5.16 5.43
C VAL A 150 -37.30 -4.02 6.34
N GLU A 151 -38.55 -3.59 6.16
CA GLU A 151 -39.17 -2.51 6.93
C GLU A 151 -39.20 -2.83 8.44
N ASP A 152 -39.62 -4.04 8.79
CA ASP A 152 -39.57 -4.53 10.17
C ASP A 152 -38.16 -4.49 10.76
N THR A 153 -37.18 -4.87 9.96
CA THR A 153 -35.77 -4.89 10.39
C THR A 153 -35.28 -3.47 10.61
N TYR A 154 -35.52 -2.56 9.67
CA TYR A 154 -35.21 -1.14 9.77
C TYR A 154 -35.83 -0.54 11.05
N ASN A 155 -37.14 -0.71 11.26
CA ASN A 155 -37.86 -0.20 12.43
C ASN A 155 -37.31 -0.73 13.77
N LYS A 156 -36.90 -2.01 13.81
CA LYS A 156 -36.33 -2.63 15.02
C LYS A 156 -34.94 -2.08 15.34
N ILE A 157 -34.10 -1.81 14.34
CA ILE A 157 -32.72 -1.39 14.58
C ILE A 157 -32.57 0.11 14.88
N GLN A 158 -33.54 0.95 14.51
CA GLN A 158 -33.48 2.41 14.68
C GLN A 158 -33.10 2.87 16.09
N LYS A 159 -33.56 2.16 17.12
CA LYS A 159 -33.36 2.54 18.53
C LYS A 159 -32.03 2.04 19.13
N GLU A 160 -31.47 0.96 18.60
CA GLU A 160 -30.36 0.22 19.23
C GLU A 160 -29.05 0.32 18.44
N GLU A 161 -29.15 0.50 17.13
CA GLU A 161 -28.00 0.47 16.22
C GLU A 161 -27.25 1.81 16.22
N LYS A 162 -25.92 1.75 16.16
CA LYS A 162 -25.04 2.94 16.05
C LYS A 162 -24.41 3.08 14.68
N ASP A 163 -24.44 2.02 13.87
CA ASP A 163 -23.90 2.00 12.52
C ASP A 163 -24.84 2.77 11.56
N GLU A 164 -24.58 4.07 11.38
CA GLU A 164 -25.37 4.95 10.52
C GLU A 164 -25.34 4.52 9.04
N GLY A 165 -24.25 3.91 8.59
CA GLY A 165 -24.16 3.36 7.24
C GLY A 165 -25.12 2.19 7.03
N TYR A 166 -25.21 1.31 8.02
CA TYR A 166 -26.16 0.20 8.01
C TYR A 166 -27.62 0.68 8.03
N LYS A 167 -27.95 1.68 8.88
CA LYS A 167 -29.30 2.27 8.92
C LYS A 167 -29.69 2.86 7.57
N ALA A 168 -28.82 3.69 7.00
CA ALA A 168 -29.08 4.37 5.74
C ALA A 168 -29.21 3.39 4.56
N LEU A 169 -28.42 2.31 4.55
CA LEU A 169 -28.56 1.26 3.53
C LEU A 169 -29.89 0.52 3.68
N LEU A 170 -30.31 0.18 4.90
CA LEU A 170 -31.60 -0.49 5.11
C LEU A 170 -32.79 0.41 4.78
N GLU A 171 -32.70 1.70 5.09
CA GLU A 171 -33.68 2.70 4.67
C GLU A 171 -33.85 2.71 3.15
N ASP A 172 -32.74 2.82 2.40
CA ASP A 172 -32.79 2.80 0.94
C ASP A 172 -33.34 1.46 0.39
N ILE A 173 -32.99 0.32 0.99
CA ILE A 173 -33.59 -0.98 0.61
C ILE A 173 -35.10 -0.97 0.90
N ALA A 174 -35.55 -0.42 2.03
CA ALA A 174 -36.97 -0.34 2.37
C ALA A 174 -37.74 0.53 1.36
N ASP A 175 -37.23 1.73 1.07
CA ASP A 175 -37.82 2.68 0.11
C ASP A 175 -37.91 2.09 -1.32
N GLN A 176 -36.86 1.39 -1.76
CA GLN A 176 -36.86 0.76 -3.08
C GLN A 176 -37.83 -0.43 -3.15
N THR A 177 -37.93 -1.21 -2.07
CA THR A 177 -38.83 -2.38 -2.03
C THR A 177 -40.30 -2.04 -1.86
N GLU A 178 -40.63 -0.84 -1.34
CA GLU A 178 -42.02 -0.36 -1.25
C GLU A 178 -42.67 -0.25 -2.64
N ASN A 179 -41.90 0.26 -3.60
CA ASN A 179 -42.39 0.47 -4.97
C ASN A 179 -42.32 -0.79 -5.82
N ASN A 180 -41.20 -1.52 -5.73
CA ASN A 180 -40.98 -2.71 -6.54
C ASN A 180 -39.87 -3.60 -5.95
N VAL A 181 -40.18 -4.87 -5.72
CA VAL A 181 -39.19 -5.86 -5.28
C VAL A 181 -38.55 -6.53 -6.50
N LEU A 182 -37.22 -6.41 -6.64
CA LEU A 182 -36.48 -7.13 -7.67
C LEU A 182 -36.11 -8.55 -7.18
N ALA A 183 -37.03 -9.51 -7.34
CA ALA A 183 -36.82 -10.91 -6.97
C ALA A 183 -37.11 -11.87 -8.15
N PRO A 184 -36.24 -11.90 -9.18
CA PRO A 184 -36.51 -12.61 -10.43
C PRO A 184 -36.66 -14.13 -10.22
N ASP A 185 -37.68 -14.72 -10.82
CA ASP A 185 -37.77 -16.16 -11.04
C ASP A 185 -36.96 -16.53 -12.29
N LEU A 186 -35.79 -17.13 -12.08
CA LEU A 186 -34.85 -17.49 -13.14
C LEU A 186 -35.41 -18.49 -14.17
N LEU A 187 -36.49 -19.21 -13.84
CA LEU A 187 -37.12 -20.20 -14.72
C LEU A 187 -38.27 -19.61 -15.51
N ASN A 188 -39.11 -18.80 -14.86
CA ASN A 188 -40.36 -18.32 -15.43
C ASN A 188 -40.27 -16.90 -15.96
N ASP A 189 -39.43 -16.03 -15.37
CA ASP A 189 -39.33 -14.64 -15.78
C ASP A 189 -38.49 -14.48 -17.04
N SER A 190 -38.91 -13.52 -17.86
CA SER A 190 -38.10 -13.06 -18.99
C SER A 190 -36.88 -12.28 -18.47
N PRO A 191 -35.63 -12.65 -18.84
CA PRO A 191 -34.43 -11.91 -18.46
C PRO A 191 -34.48 -10.43 -18.88
N LYS A 192 -35.29 -10.09 -19.88
CA LYS A 192 -35.47 -8.72 -20.38
C LYS A 192 -36.05 -7.79 -19.33
N ILE A 193 -36.88 -8.29 -18.41
CA ILE A 193 -37.54 -7.48 -17.38
C ILE A 193 -36.47 -6.94 -16.43
N LEU A 194 -35.67 -7.83 -15.84
CA LEU A 194 -34.57 -7.45 -14.96
C LEU A 194 -33.55 -6.57 -15.69
N LEU A 195 -33.14 -6.94 -16.90
CA LEU A 195 -32.18 -6.16 -17.68
C LEU A 195 -32.68 -4.74 -17.98
N LYS A 196 -33.98 -4.55 -18.23
CA LYS A 196 -34.56 -3.22 -18.46
C LYS A 196 -34.48 -2.35 -17.20
N GLU A 197 -34.76 -2.91 -16.03
CA GLU A 197 -34.64 -2.20 -14.75
C GLU A 197 -33.18 -1.85 -14.42
N LEU A 198 -32.26 -2.79 -14.66
CA LEU A 198 -30.83 -2.56 -14.46
C LEU A 198 -30.28 -1.55 -15.47
N ALA A 199 -30.71 -1.56 -16.73
CA ALA A 199 -30.21 -0.68 -17.79
C ALA A 199 -30.77 0.76 -17.78
N ASN A 200 -31.49 1.18 -16.73
CA ASN A 200 -31.95 2.57 -16.63
C ASN A 200 -30.76 3.53 -16.43
N ALA A 201 -30.33 4.19 -17.51
CA ALA A 201 -29.16 5.07 -17.57
C ALA A 201 -29.16 6.27 -16.61
N GLN A 202 -30.34 6.66 -16.11
CA GLN A 202 -30.47 7.75 -15.12
C GLN A 202 -30.02 7.32 -13.73
N LYS A 203 -30.08 6.02 -13.41
CA LYS A 203 -29.72 5.44 -12.12
C LYS A 203 -28.30 4.86 -12.14
N PHE A 204 -27.34 5.63 -12.67
CA PHE A 204 -25.93 5.24 -12.71
C PHE A 204 -25.11 6.33 -12.02
N ILE A 205 -24.11 5.92 -11.25
CA ILE A 205 -23.07 6.81 -10.73
C ILE A 205 -22.31 7.35 -11.95
N LYS A 206 -22.33 8.67 -12.11
CA LYS A 206 -21.52 9.38 -13.11
C LYS A 206 -20.16 9.68 -12.50
N ASP A 207 -19.13 9.63 -13.33
CA ASP A 207 -17.74 9.90 -12.95
C ASP A 207 -17.27 9.09 -11.72
N PRO A 208 -17.22 7.74 -11.82
CA PRO A 208 -16.83 6.85 -10.73
C PRO A 208 -15.46 7.14 -10.11
N ALA A 209 -14.56 7.79 -10.86
CA ALA A 209 -13.22 8.17 -10.39
C ALA A 209 -13.24 8.97 -9.08
N ASP A 210 -14.23 9.85 -8.91
CA ASP A 210 -14.35 10.73 -7.75
C ASP A 210 -15.15 10.11 -6.59
N VAL A 211 -15.88 9.03 -6.88
CA VAL A 211 -16.83 8.41 -5.95
C VAL A 211 -16.23 7.20 -5.24
N PHE A 212 -15.53 6.35 -5.99
CA PHE A 212 -14.95 5.11 -5.47
C PHE A 212 -13.55 5.37 -4.93
N GLN A 213 -13.26 4.89 -3.72
CA GLN A 213 -11.96 5.01 -3.06
C GLN A 213 -11.35 3.63 -2.80
N PRO A 214 -10.01 3.50 -2.82
CA PRO A 214 -9.35 2.28 -2.38
C PRO A 214 -9.80 1.91 -0.97
N PHE A 215 -10.14 0.64 -0.78
CA PHE A 215 -10.64 0.13 0.49
C PHE A 215 -9.93 -1.18 0.84
N LEU A 216 -9.73 -1.40 2.14
CA LEU A 216 -9.28 -2.65 2.72
C LEU A 216 -10.26 -3.10 3.79
N THR A 217 -10.57 -4.39 3.81
CA THR A 217 -11.35 -4.97 4.92
C THR A 217 -10.58 -4.86 6.24
N GLU A 218 -11.28 -5.01 7.37
CA GLU A 218 -10.64 -4.93 8.70
C GLU A 218 -9.54 -5.99 8.88
N LYS A 219 -9.81 -7.21 8.37
CA LYS A 219 -8.85 -8.32 8.38
C LYS A 219 -7.62 -7.99 7.55
N SER A 220 -7.81 -7.44 6.36
CA SER A 220 -6.72 -7.05 5.46
C SER A 220 -5.93 -5.87 5.99
N THR A 221 -6.60 -4.88 6.57
CA THR A 221 -5.97 -3.76 7.27
C THR A 221 -5.07 -4.26 8.40
N SER A 222 -5.55 -5.20 9.20
CA SER A 222 -4.76 -5.80 10.29
C SER A 222 -3.53 -6.55 9.78
N ALA A 223 -3.67 -7.32 8.70
CA ALA A 223 -2.57 -8.05 8.08
C ALA A 223 -1.52 -7.11 7.48
N VAL A 224 -1.97 -6.05 6.79
CA VAL A 224 -1.08 -5.00 6.24
C VAL A 224 -0.32 -4.31 7.35
N ASN A 225 -0.99 -3.89 8.43
CA ASN A 225 -0.34 -3.25 9.57
C ASN A 225 0.71 -4.16 10.21
N LEU A 226 0.41 -5.45 10.38
CA LEU A 226 1.38 -6.41 10.91
C LEU A 226 2.61 -6.53 10.00
N GLN A 227 2.40 -6.54 8.69
CA GLN A 227 3.49 -6.59 7.71
C GLN A 227 4.34 -5.31 7.73
N VAL A 228 3.71 -4.14 7.89
CA VAL A 228 4.38 -2.85 8.02
C VAL A 228 5.26 -2.81 9.28
N GLU A 229 4.76 -3.31 10.41
CA GLU A 229 5.56 -3.42 11.64
C GLU A 229 6.72 -4.41 11.48
N LYS A 230 6.50 -5.52 10.76
CA LYS A 230 7.58 -6.46 10.42
C LYS A 230 8.65 -5.80 9.53
N HIS A 231 8.25 -4.94 8.59
CA HIS A 231 9.17 -4.16 7.79
C HIS A 231 9.96 -3.16 8.64
N LYS A 232 9.31 -2.42 9.53
CA LYS A 232 9.97 -1.53 10.51
C LYS A 232 11.03 -2.28 11.32
N ALA A 233 10.66 -3.42 11.92
CA ALA A 233 11.59 -4.23 12.70
C ALA A 233 12.79 -4.72 11.85
N ASN A 234 12.54 -5.20 10.63
CA ASN A 234 13.60 -5.64 9.72
C ASN A 234 14.52 -4.51 9.29
N ILE A 235 13.96 -3.32 9.02
CA ILE A 235 14.71 -2.12 8.66
C ILE A 235 15.68 -1.76 9.79
N LEU A 236 15.17 -1.61 11.01
CA LEU A 236 15.97 -1.22 12.17
C LEU A 236 17.05 -2.27 12.49
N HIS A 237 16.70 -3.55 12.42
CA HIS A 237 17.64 -4.65 12.64
C HIS A 237 18.72 -4.69 11.55
N ALA A 238 18.34 -4.61 10.27
CA ALA A 238 19.30 -4.62 9.16
C ALA A 238 20.24 -3.43 9.22
N PHE A 239 19.74 -2.25 9.58
CA PHE A 239 20.56 -1.05 9.72
C PHE A 239 21.60 -1.19 10.83
N LYS A 240 21.20 -1.71 12.00
CA LYS A 240 22.10 -1.98 13.13
C LYS A 240 23.23 -2.94 12.78
N HIS A 241 23.01 -3.83 11.81
CA HIS A 241 23.98 -4.81 11.35
C HIS A 241 24.62 -4.44 10.01
N HIS A 242 24.53 -3.16 9.59
CA HIS A 242 25.18 -2.63 8.38
C HIS A 242 24.73 -3.31 7.08
N HIS A 243 23.54 -3.93 7.08
CA HIS A 243 22.93 -4.56 5.90
C HIS A 243 22.11 -3.55 5.10
N TYR A 244 22.76 -2.47 4.65
CA TYR A 244 22.12 -1.34 3.97
C TYR A 244 21.30 -1.69 2.72
N PRO A 245 21.67 -2.67 1.87
CA PRO A 245 20.82 -3.08 0.75
C PRO A 245 19.44 -3.60 1.18
N ILE A 246 19.36 -4.27 2.33
CA ILE A 246 18.10 -4.76 2.89
C ILE A 246 17.26 -3.58 3.38
N VAL A 247 17.88 -2.63 4.08
CA VAL A 247 17.22 -1.39 4.53
C VAL A 247 16.62 -0.65 3.33
N GLN A 248 17.40 -0.48 2.26
CA GLN A 248 17.01 0.18 1.03
C GLN A 248 15.78 -0.51 0.41
N THR A 249 15.86 -1.84 0.25
CA THR A 249 14.77 -2.64 -0.31
C THR A 249 13.49 -2.50 0.51
N LYS A 250 13.58 -2.54 1.85
CA LYS A 250 12.39 -2.46 2.72
C LYS A 250 11.78 -1.06 2.81
N LEU A 251 12.58 0.00 2.72
CA LEU A 251 12.07 1.35 2.58
C LEU A 251 11.37 1.55 1.23
N ASP A 252 11.93 1.02 0.14
CA ASP A 252 11.30 1.03 -1.18
C ASP A 252 9.95 0.28 -1.18
N GLU A 253 9.89 -0.90 -0.54
CA GLU A 253 8.66 -1.67 -0.38
C GLU A 253 7.59 -0.87 0.40
N LEU A 254 7.97 -0.16 1.48
CA LEU A 254 7.03 0.69 2.22
C LEU A 254 6.52 1.87 1.37
N VAL A 255 7.38 2.50 0.56
CA VAL A 255 6.96 3.58 -0.36
C VAL A 255 6.01 3.06 -1.44
N ALA A 256 6.31 1.88 -2.01
CA ALA A 256 5.44 1.25 -3.00
C ALA A 256 4.07 0.88 -2.39
N LEU A 257 4.07 0.34 -1.17
CA LEU A 257 2.86 0.00 -0.45
C LEU A 257 2.03 1.25 -0.11
N GLN A 258 2.68 2.33 0.34
CA GLN A 258 2.01 3.61 0.59
C GLN A 258 1.40 4.20 -0.69
N SER A 259 2.10 4.10 -1.82
CA SER A 259 1.58 4.57 -3.10
C SER A 259 0.34 3.78 -3.56
N ALA A 260 0.27 2.49 -3.22
CA ALA A 260 -0.85 1.63 -3.58
C ALA A 260 -2.07 1.81 -2.65
N LEU A 261 -1.85 1.98 -1.35
CA LEU A 261 -2.90 1.95 -0.34
C LEU A 261 -3.27 3.31 0.25
N LYS A 262 -2.38 4.32 0.13
CA LYS A 262 -2.56 5.68 0.68
C LYS A 262 -2.98 5.68 2.15
N SER A 263 -2.25 4.95 2.99
CA SER A 263 -2.60 4.74 4.40
C SER A 263 -1.72 5.58 5.33
N ASP A 264 -2.35 6.39 6.18
CA ASP A 264 -1.66 7.19 7.20
C ASP A 264 -0.72 6.37 8.09
N THR A 265 -1.09 5.14 8.42
CA THR A 265 -0.26 4.26 9.25
C THR A 265 1.06 3.92 8.57
N ILE A 266 1.02 3.63 7.27
CA ILE A 266 2.20 3.26 6.49
C ILE A 266 3.11 4.48 6.33
N GLU A 267 2.52 5.64 6.05
CA GLU A 267 3.26 6.91 5.95
C GLU A 267 3.96 7.24 7.27
N ARG A 268 3.24 7.19 8.41
CA ARG A 268 3.84 7.44 9.73
C ARG A 268 4.95 6.45 10.03
N THR A 269 4.76 5.16 9.79
CA THR A 269 5.79 4.15 10.03
C THR A 269 7.02 4.37 9.14
N TYR A 270 6.83 4.76 7.87
CA TYR A 270 7.94 5.12 7.00
C TYR A 270 8.73 6.32 7.54
N GLN A 271 8.03 7.40 7.93
CA GLN A 271 8.66 8.60 8.49
C GLN A 271 9.39 8.31 9.81
N ASP A 272 8.80 7.51 10.69
CA ASP A 272 9.45 7.04 11.92
C ASP A 272 10.77 6.33 11.60
N CYS A 273 10.78 5.44 10.61
CA CYS A 273 11.99 4.76 10.18
C CYS A 273 13.02 5.77 9.67
N VAL A 274 12.63 6.65 8.75
CA VAL A 274 13.54 7.66 8.16
C VAL A 274 14.17 8.54 9.24
N ASN A 275 13.37 9.02 10.20
CA ASN A 275 13.85 9.86 11.29
C ASN A 275 14.83 9.11 12.19
N GLN A 276 14.48 7.91 12.63
CA GLN A 276 15.34 7.08 13.49
C GLN A 276 16.65 6.73 12.79
N LEU A 277 16.58 6.27 11.54
CA LEU A 277 17.76 5.92 10.75
C LEU A 277 18.67 7.13 10.49
N THR A 278 18.09 8.30 10.21
CA THR A 278 18.85 9.54 10.01
C THR A 278 19.58 9.93 11.29
N GLN A 279 18.91 9.86 12.45
CA GLN A 279 19.52 10.12 13.74
C GLN A 279 20.68 9.15 14.03
N ASP A 280 20.47 7.86 13.81
CA ASP A 280 21.47 6.82 14.07
C ASP A 280 22.66 6.94 13.10
N TRP A 281 22.41 7.23 11.82
CA TRP A 281 23.42 7.52 10.81
C TRP A 281 24.29 8.70 11.23
N ASN A 282 23.67 9.82 11.57
CA ASN A 282 24.38 11.05 11.94
C ASN A 282 25.18 10.85 13.24
N THR A 283 24.65 10.07 14.18
CA THR A 283 25.35 9.71 15.42
C THR A 283 26.61 8.90 15.12
N GLN A 284 26.53 7.90 14.24
CA GLN A 284 27.68 7.09 13.85
C GLN A 284 28.75 7.90 13.10
N VAL A 285 28.35 8.76 12.16
CA VAL A 285 29.28 9.66 11.45
C VAL A 285 29.98 10.61 12.42
N ASN A 286 29.24 11.26 13.32
CA ASN A 286 29.81 12.18 14.30
C ASN A 286 30.73 11.45 15.31
N ALA A 287 30.37 10.24 15.73
CA ALA A 287 31.21 9.43 16.60
C ALA A 287 32.53 9.04 15.91
N ALA A 288 32.48 8.70 14.62
CA ALA A 288 33.68 8.42 13.83
C ALA A 288 34.58 9.65 13.69
N ILE A 289 34.01 10.81 13.36
CA ILE A 289 34.72 12.10 13.31
C ILE A 289 35.38 12.40 14.65
N HIS A 290 34.63 12.32 15.75
CA HIS A 290 35.14 12.60 17.09
C HIS A 290 36.28 11.66 17.48
N THR A 291 36.11 10.36 17.23
CA THR A 291 37.13 9.34 17.54
C THR A 291 38.40 9.59 16.74
N PHE A 292 38.26 9.87 15.45
CA PHE A 292 39.39 10.18 14.58
C PHE A 292 40.13 11.45 15.02
N ASN A 293 39.40 12.53 15.29
CA ASN A 293 39.99 13.81 15.69
C ASN A 293 40.77 13.66 17.00
N LYS A 294 40.27 12.86 17.95
CA LYS A 294 40.99 12.55 19.18
C LYS A 294 42.32 11.85 18.92
N CYS A 295 42.37 10.91 17.97
CA CYS A 295 43.62 10.25 17.58
C CYS A 295 44.60 11.22 16.87
N MET A 296 44.08 12.28 16.24
CA MET A 296 44.89 13.29 15.55
C MET A 296 45.51 14.33 16.49
N GLU A 297 45.01 14.49 17.73
CA GLU A 297 45.57 15.41 18.74
C GLU A 297 47.07 15.19 19.01
N THR A 298 47.81 16.29 19.24
CA THR A 298 49.28 16.31 19.28
C THR A 298 49.95 15.38 20.30
N SER A 299 49.25 15.05 21.38
CA SER A 299 49.76 14.22 22.47
C SER A 299 49.57 12.72 22.27
N HIS A 300 48.85 12.28 21.23
CA HIS A 300 48.50 10.87 21.04
C HIS A 300 49.28 10.21 19.91
N SER A 301 49.75 8.98 20.15
CA SER A 301 50.28 8.10 19.12
C SER A 301 49.16 7.68 18.18
N PHE A 302 49.38 7.83 16.87
CA PHE A 302 48.42 7.47 15.83
C PHE A 302 48.88 6.19 15.13
N SER A 303 48.10 5.13 15.25
CA SER A 303 48.45 3.84 14.67
C SER A 303 47.90 3.71 13.24
N LYS A 304 48.47 2.76 12.49
CA LYS A 304 47.95 2.40 11.17
C LYS A 304 46.53 1.81 11.28
N GLU A 305 46.24 1.15 12.40
CA GLU A 305 44.96 0.54 12.71
C GLU A 305 43.88 1.61 12.87
N ASP A 306 44.20 2.77 13.46
CA ASP A 306 43.25 3.89 13.64
C ASP A 306 42.76 4.45 12.29
N ILE A 307 43.68 4.68 11.35
CA ILE A 307 43.33 5.20 10.02
C ILE A 307 42.61 4.15 9.16
N LEU A 308 42.95 2.87 9.32
CA LEU A 308 42.25 1.77 8.65
C LEU A 308 40.82 1.63 9.16
N ALA A 309 40.61 1.73 10.48
CA ALA A 309 39.27 1.74 11.07
C ALA A 309 38.44 2.92 10.54
N TYR A 310 39.03 4.11 10.45
CA TYR A 310 38.35 5.28 9.87
C TYR A 310 38.03 5.08 8.38
N LYS A 311 38.95 4.50 7.61
CA LYS A 311 38.72 4.16 6.20
C LYS A 311 37.59 3.17 6.01
N GLN A 312 37.52 2.14 6.85
CA GLN A 312 36.43 1.17 6.79
C GLN A 312 35.07 1.86 6.96
N ILE A 313 34.95 2.78 7.92
CA ILE A 313 33.74 3.59 8.13
C ILE A 313 33.43 4.45 6.90
N VAL A 314 34.42 5.13 6.33
CA VAL A 314 34.25 5.93 5.11
C VAL A 314 33.73 5.09 3.94
N ASP A 315 34.36 3.94 3.70
CA ASP A 315 34.00 3.07 2.58
C ASP A 315 32.60 2.47 2.78
N GLU A 316 32.27 2.13 4.03
CA GLU A 316 30.94 1.65 4.43
C GLU A 316 29.85 2.69 4.14
N PHE A 317 29.99 3.93 4.64
CA PHE A 317 29.01 4.99 4.40
C PHE A 317 28.92 5.39 2.92
N LYS A 318 30.02 5.31 2.17
CA LYS A 318 30.00 5.48 0.71
C LYS A 318 29.23 4.37 0.00
N SER A 319 29.42 3.13 0.41
CA SER A 319 28.67 1.99 -0.15
C SER A 319 27.16 2.09 0.15
N ALA A 320 26.82 2.73 1.26
CA ALA A 320 25.46 2.96 1.73
C ALA A 320 24.81 4.24 1.16
N ASP A 321 25.52 5.01 0.32
CA ASP A 321 25.02 6.27 -0.27
C ASP A 321 23.64 6.16 -0.98
N PRO A 322 23.27 5.03 -1.63
CA PRO A 322 21.92 4.87 -2.18
C PRO A 322 20.79 5.09 -1.16
N LEU A 323 21.02 4.83 0.14
CA LEU A 323 20.04 5.06 1.21
C LEU A 323 19.66 6.54 1.38
N ARG A 324 20.53 7.46 0.96
CA ARG A 324 20.28 8.90 1.10
C ARG A 324 19.07 9.37 0.29
N LYS A 325 18.62 8.59 -0.70
CA LYS A 325 17.34 8.86 -1.38
C LYS A 325 16.15 8.86 -0.41
N HIS A 326 16.24 8.07 0.67
CA HIS A 326 15.27 8.05 1.76
C HIS A 326 15.69 8.92 2.95
N LEU A 327 16.99 9.16 3.13
CA LEU A 327 17.56 9.89 4.26
C LEU A 327 18.19 11.23 3.78
N PRO A 328 17.39 12.20 3.30
CA PRO A 328 17.93 13.44 2.73
C PRO A 328 18.70 14.28 3.75
N GLU A 329 18.33 14.18 5.03
CA GLU A 329 18.96 14.90 6.16
C GLU A 329 20.18 14.16 6.76
N ALA A 330 20.51 12.97 6.26
CA ALA A 330 21.69 12.24 6.70
C ALA A 330 22.98 12.91 6.22
N ILE A 331 23.98 12.99 7.10
CA ILE A 331 25.31 13.53 6.81
C ILE A 331 25.94 12.72 5.67
N CYS A 332 26.41 13.43 4.65
CA CYS A 332 27.07 12.82 3.50
C CYS A 332 28.36 12.12 3.93
N ALA A 333 28.68 10.96 3.33
CA ALA A 333 29.97 10.30 3.53
C ALA A 333 31.17 11.20 3.19
N ASP A 334 30.99 12.19 2.31
CA ASP A 334 32.01 13.19 2.00
C ASP A 334 32.39 14.07 3.20
N ALA A 335 31.53 14.21 4.21
CA ALA A 335 31.86 14.93 5.43
C ALA A 335 33.03 14.27 6.19
N LEU A 336 33.16 12.93 6.11
CA LEU A 336 34.30 12.21 6.68
C LEU A 336 35.60 12.52 5.91
N ILE A 337 35.52 12.63 4.57
CA ILE A 337 36.66 13.02 3.73
C ILE A 337 37.05 14.48 3.97
N GLN A 338 36.07 15.38 4.14
CA GLN A 338 36.31 16.78 4.51
C GLN A 338 36.94 16.89 5.89
N ASN A 339 36.52 16.06 6.85
CA ASN A 339 37.16 16.02 8.16
C ASN A 339 38.64 15.59 8.06
N LEU A 340 38.97 14.59 7.24
CA LEU A 340 40.38 14.22 6.97
C LEU A 340 41.17 15.41 6.42
N ASP A 341 40.62 16.10 5.42
CA ASP A 341 41.24 17.27 4.81
C ASP A 341 41.53 18.35 5.86
N ASN A 342 40.52 18.72 6.66
CA ASN A 342 40.65 19.70 7.72
C ASN A 342 41.71 19.30 8.77
N GLN A 343 41.73 18.03 9.18
CA GLN A 343 42.73 17.56 10.15
C GLN A 343 44.14 17.59 9.57
N THR A 344 44.34 17.19 8.31
CA THR A 344 45.67 17.25 7.67
C THR A 344 46.22 18.67 7.55
N HIS A 345 45.37 19.66 7.24
CA HIS A 345 45.75 21.07 7.24
C HIS A 345 46.08 21.56 8.65
N HIS A 346 45.24 21.26 9.63
CA HIS A 346 45.47 21.63 11.03
C HIS A 346 46.78 21.07 11.59
N LEU A 347 47.14 19.82 11.25
CA LEU A 347 48.43 19.25 11.66
C LEU A 347 49.61 20.04 11.08
N THR A 348 49.50 20.45 9.81
CA THR A 348 50.54 21.23 9.13
C THR A 348 50.73 22.59 9.80
N GLU A 349 49.63 23.28 10.13
CA GLU A 349 49.68 24.56 10.86
C GLU A 349 50.25 24.43 12.29
N GLU A 350 49.92 23.36 13.01
CA GLU A 350 50.45 23.13 14.36
C GLU A 350 51.95 22.80 14.36
N MET A 351 52.45 22.12 13.32
CA MET A 351 53.88 21.86 13.15
C MET A 351 54.69 23.16 13.03
N GLU A 352 54.17 24.16 12.31
CA GLU A 352 54.81 25.48 12.20
C GLU A 352 54.95 26.17 13.57
N LYS A 353 53.96 25.99 14.46
CA LYS A 353 53.95 26.64 15.79
C LYS A 353 54.84 25.93 16.81
N ARG A 354 55.16 24.65 16.60
CA ARG A 354 55.83 23.76 17.59
C ARG A 354 57.23 23.33 17.17
N MET A 355 57.90 24.15 16.37
CA MET A 355 59.22 23.86 15.81
C MET A 355 60.33 23.52 16.83
N GLY A 356 60.16 23.91 18.09
CA GLY A 356 61.12 23.62 19.16
C GLY A 356 61.04 22.20 19.75
N ASN A 357 60.07 21.37 19.35
CA ASN A 357 59.89 20.02 19.89
C ASN A 357 59.96 18.95 18.79
N GLU A 358 61.16 18.40 18.58
CA GLU A 358 61.45 17.37 17.57
C GLU A 358 60.54 16.13 17.68
N LEU A 359 60.27 15.68 18.91
CA LEU A 359 59.43 14.50 19.15
C LEU A 359 57.98 14.75 18.71
N GLU A 360 57.44 15.93 18.99
CA GLU A 360 56.09 16.30 18.54
C GLU A 360 56.03 16.42 17.01
N LEU A 361 57.04 17.02 16.37
CA LEU A 361 57.11 17.11 14.90
C LEU A 361 57.15 15.73 14.25
N GLN A 362 57.95 14.80 14.78
CA GLN A 362 58.04 13.44 14.26
C GLN A 362 56.68 12.73 14.33
N ILE A 363 55.99 12.80 15.48
CA ILE A 363 54.66 12.20 15.65
C ILE A 363 53.65 12.75 14.63
N GLN A 364 53.73 14.05 14.33
CA GLN A 364 52.83 14.70 13.37
C GLN A 364 53.13 14.34 11.92
N LEU A 365 54.41 14.25 11.55
CA LEU A 365 54.82 13.79 10.24
C LEU A 365 54.41 12.33 10.03
N ASP A 366 54.59 11.48 11.04
CA ASP A 366 54.16 10.08 10.99
C ASP A 366 52.65 9.96 10.77
N LYS A 367 51.83 10.80 11.42
CA LYS A 367 50.38 10.89 11.17
C LYS A 367 50.06 11.20 9.71
N LEU A 368 50.69 12.22 9.13
CA LEU A 368 50.47 12.58 7.72
C LEU A 368 50.88 11.45 6.77
N VAL A 369 51.99 10.76 7.06
CA VAL A 369 52.40 9.57 6.29
C VAL A 369 51.34 8.48 6.35
N GLN A 370 50.84 8.15 7.54
CA GLN A 370 49.81 7.12 7.70
C GLN A 370 48.51 7.48 6.96
N VAL A 371 48.07 8.75 7.07
CA VAL A 371 46.90 9.24 6.33
C VAL A 371 47.14 9.16 4.83
N GLY A 372 48.27 9.63 4.32
CA GLY A 372 48.60 9.61 2.90
C GLY A 372 48.73 8.20 2.32
N ASN A 373 49.24 7.24 3.10
CA ASN A 373 49.35 5.83 2.69
C ASN A 373 47.99 5.16 2.51
N ILE A 374 47.03 5.45 3.39
CA ILE A 374 45.69 4.84 3.37
C ILE A 374 44.72 5.62 2.47
N PHE A 375 44.90 6.94 2.38
CA PHE A 375 44.15 7.85 1.53
C PHE A 375 45.11 8.61 0.60
N PRO A 376 45.45 8.05 -0.57
CA PRO A 376 46.46 8.62 -1.48
C PRO A 376 46.24 10.07 -1.89
N LYS A 377 44.98 10.56 -1.85
CA LYS A 377 44.64 11.97 -2.10
C LYS A 377 45.38 12.93 -1.16
N PHE A 378 45.70 12.51 0.06
CA PHE A 378 46.36 13.33 1.08
C PHE A 378 47.87 13.11 1.16
N ALA A 379 48.46 12.26 0.32
CA ALA A 379 49.91 12.08 0.27
C ALA A 379 50.70 13.39 0.01
N PRO A 380 50.21 14.36 -0.79
CA PRO A 380 50.90 15.64 -0.96
C PRO A 380 51.05 16.45 0.33
N ALA A 381 50.15 16.31 1.31
CA ALA A 381 50.19 17.08 2.56
C ALA A 381 51.48 16.83 3.36
N TYR A 382 51.99 15.59 3.35
CA TYR A 382 53.28 15.28 3.96
C TYR A 382 54.44 16.04 3.30
N ASN A 383 54.48 16.06 1.96
CA ASN A 383 55.53 16.75 1.22
C ASN A 383 55.48 18.26 1.46
N GLU A 384 54.28 18.83 1.51
CA GLU A 384 54.07 20.24 1.83
C GLU A 384 54.56 20.57 3.25
N ALA A 385 54.19 19.76 4.25
CA ALA A 385 54.67 19.93 5.63
C ALA A 385 56.21 19.86 5.72
N CYS A 386 56.85 18.88 5.05
CA CYS A 386 58.31 18.79 5.00
C CYS A 386 58.96 20.01 4.34
N GLN A 387 58.40 20.51 3.23
CA GLN A 387 58.91 21.71 2.55
C GLN A 387 58.80 22.96 3.43
N THR A 388 57.70 23.10 4.15
CA THR A 388 57.48 24.21 5.09
C THR A 388 58.48 24.18 6.23
N LEU A 389 58.67 23.03 6.87
CA LEU A 389 59.67 22.86 7.94
C LEU A 389 61.09 23.14 7.44
N ALA A 390 61.45 22.64 6.25
CA ALA A 390 62.76 22.87 5.65
C ALA A 390 63.03 24.37 5.39
N LYS A 391 62.06 25.10 4.83
CA LYS A 391 62.17 26.55 4.61
C LYS A 391 62.42 27.32 5.90
N HIS A 392 61.74 26.93 6.98
CA HIS A 392 61.86 27.60 8.26
C HIS A 392 63.22 27.32 8.94
N LEU A 393 63.75 26.10 8.79
CA LEU A 393 65.08 25.74 9.28
C LEU A 393 66.23 26.41 8.49
N THR A 394 66.02 26.76 7.22
CA THR A 394 67.02 27.45 6.39
C THR A 394 66.99 28.98 6.48
N ASN A 395 65.95 29.55 7.12
CA ASN A 395 65.77 31.00 7.28
C ASN A 395 66.25 31.53 8.66
N TYR A 396 66.82 30.65 9.49
CA TYR A 396 67.65 30.96 10.66
C TYR A 396 69.10 30.63 10.34
#